data_AF-A0AAV1D8K1-F1
#
_entry.id   AF-A0AAV1D8K1-F1
#
_cell.length_a   1.000
_cell.length_b   1.000
_cell.length_c   1.000
_cell.angle_alpha   90.00
_cell.angle_beta   90.00
_cell.angle_gamma   90.00
#
_symmetry.space_group_name_H-M   'P 1'
#
loop_
_entity.id
_entity.type
_entity.pdbx_description
1 polymer ?
#
loop_
_entity_poly.entity_id
_entity_poly.type
_entity_poly.pdbx_seq_one_letter_code
_entity_poly.pdbx_strand_id
1 'polypeptide(L)'
;MDNSFPRSVSLRPSRRLEYNPSSHQKGGKFVPDYSLKITWKMGFVRLVLVAGIIWMLLILTVLLFHIWSCQSSVAFFSAFCNKESRVFFMLNSMGLVKPLHRCPIPVADDPDTVVIPKRRSPERFVQSLSYVTEDEVAINGSQSVPLFGGRETWQQREESFKVKPSMKVHCGFTNNSGADMDKKDISFVKKCHFVVASGIFDGYDLPLQPSNISERSRKLFCFLMVVDEVSYKFIKENVTVREDEANGEWVGVWRLVLLKHPPYDEPRRNGKVPKILTHRLFPQAQYSIWIDGKMELIVDPLLILERYLWRGKHTFAIAQHKHHKSIYEEADSNKRRKRYARPLIDLQMKIYRYEGLESWSPKKNSKSGK
;
A
#
# COMPACT_ATOMS: atom_id res chain seq x y z
N MET A 1 -41.67 -70.42 39.80
CA MET A 1 -42.15 -71.07 41.03
C MET A 1 -40.92 -71.41 41.85
N ASP A 2 -40.88 -70.81 43.04
CA ASP A 2 -40.21 -71.23 44.28
C ASP A 2 -38.67 -71.31 44.29
N ASN A 3 -37.97 -70.50 45.11
CA ASN A 3 -37.76 -70.64 46.57
C ASN A 3 -37.33 -72.08 46.93
N SER A 4 -36.29 -72.38 47.72
CA SER A 4 -35.75 -71.70 48.90
C SER A 4 -34.58 -72.54 49.47
N PHE A 5 -33.71 -71.90 50.27
CA PHE A 5 -32.65 -72.44 51.16
C PHE A 5 -33.11 -73.56 52.12
N PRO A 6 -32.21 -74.37 52.74
CA PRO A 6 -31.59 -74.05 54.07
C PRO A 6 -30.11 -74.55 54.21
N ARG A 7 -29.16 -73.95 54.95
CA ARG A 7 -28.92 -73.63 56.39
C ARG A 7 -28.35 -74.78 57.28
N SER A 8 -27.15 -74.50 57.85
CA SER A 8 -26.54 -74.95 59.14
C SER A 8 -26.15 -76.45 59.31
N VAL A 9 -25.09 -76.88 60.02
CA VAL A 9 -24.69 -76.69 61.45
C VAL A 9 -23.19 -77.08 61.62
N SER A 10 -22.31 -76.22 62.15
CA SER A 10 -21.66 -76.24 63.49
C SER A 10 -20.95 -77.54 63.95
N LEU A 11 -19.69 -77.44 64.41
CA LEU A 11 -19.19 -77.95 65.71
C LEU A 11 -17.78 -77.40 66.06
N ARG A 12 -17.63 -77.04 67.35
CA ARG A 12 -16.55 -76.41 68.16
C ARG A 12 -15.39 -77.39 68.52
N PRO A 13 -14.47 -77.13 69.49
CA PRO A 13 -13.54 -76.00 69.76
C PRO A 13 -12.12 -76.48 70.25
N SER A 14 -11.17 -75.58 70.52
CA SER A 14 -10.18 -75.82 71.61
C SER A 14 -9.68 -74.54 72.29
N ARG A 15 -9.53 -74.67 73.62
CA ARG A 15 -9.18 -73.76 74.74
C ARG A 15 -7.86 -72.99 74.53
N ARG A 16 -7.77 -71.68 74.83
CA ARG A 16 -7.67 -70.95 76.12
C ARG A 16 -6.24 -70.94 76.70
N LEU A 17 -5.69 -69.74 76.90
CA LEU A 17 -4.96 -69.33 78.12
C LEU A 17 -5.00 -67.79 78.25
N GLU A 18 -5.45 -67.34 79.41
CA GLU A 18 -5.59 -65.95 79.85
C GLU A 18 -4.27 -65.42 80.43
N TYR A 19 -4.00 -64.11 80.27
CA TYR A 19 -3.52 -63.28 81.39
C TYR A 19 -3.78 -61.79 81.10
N ASN A 20 -4.37 -61.10 82.07
CA ASN A 20 -4.53 -59.66 82.20
C ASN A 20 -3.97 -59.33 83.60
N PRO A 21 -3.37 -58.14 83.90
CA PRO A 21 -4.24 -56.98 84.14
C PRO A 21 -3.63 -55.58 83.89
N SER A 22 -4.54 -54.64 83.56
CA SER A 22 -4.60 -53.19 83.85
C SER A 22 -3.38 -52.43 84.40
N SER A 23 -3.08 -51.25 83.82
CA SER A 23 -2.93 -49.99 84.60
C SER A 23 -2.95 -48.73 83.70
N HIS A 24 -3.30 -47.63 84.35
CA HIS A 24 -3.67 -46.31 83.86
C HIS A 24 -2.53 -45.43 83.30
N GLN A 25 -2.97 -44.47 82.48
CA GLN A 25 -2.52 -43.06 82.34
C GLN A 25 -1.53 -42.64 81.23
N LYS A 26 -2.07 -41.65 80.46
CA LYS A 26 -1.45 -40.48 79.81
C LYS A 26 -0.56 -40.69 78.58
N GLY A 27 -0.98 -40.05 77.49
CA GLY A 27 -0.03 -39.43 76.55
C GLY A 27 -0.50 -39.37 75.10
N GLY A 28 -0.52 -38.16 74.53
CA GLY A 28 -0.19 -37.98 73.11
C GLY A 28 -1.33 -37.72 72.14
N LYS A 29 -1.66 -36.44 71.96
CA LYS A 29 -2.09 -35.93 70.64
C LYS A 29 -1.00 -36.28 69.61
N PHE A 30 -1.34 -36.96 68.52
CA PHE A 30 -0.50 -36.97 67.31
C PHE A 30 -1.34 -36.97 66.01
N VAL A 31 -1.43 -35.75 65.43
CA VAL A 31 -1.27 -35.36 64.01
C VAL A 31 -2.27 -35.84 62.93
N PRO A 32 -3.12 -34.92 62.40
CA PRO A 32 -3.66 -34.99 61.03
C PRO A 32 -2.92 -34.08 60.03
N ASP A 33 -1.70 -33.61 60.33
CA ASP A 33 -1.04 -32.52 59.56
C ASP A 33 -0.19 -33.01 58.35
N TYR A 34 0.05 -34.31 58.20
CA TYR A 34 0.86 -34.84 57.08
C TYR A 34 0.02 -35.17 55.83
N SER A 35 -1.22 -35.64 56.01
CA SER A 35 -2.14 -36.00 54.92
C SER A 35 -2.72 -34.77 54.19
N LEU A 36 -3.00 -33.70 54.94
CA LEU A 36 -3.46 -32.41 54.39
C LEU A 36 -2.38 -31.75 53.52
N LYS A 37 -1.10 -31.81 53.91
CA LYS A 37 0.01 -31.25 53.11
C LYS A 37 0.21 -31.97 51.78
N ILE A 38 -0.01 -33.29 51.71
CA ILE A 38 0.13 -34.07 50.47
C ILE A 38 -1.04 -33.80 49.52
N THR A 39 -2.26 -33.74 50.04
CA THR A 39 -3.47 -33.43 49.26
C THR A 39 -3.47 -31.99 48.75
N TRP A 40 -2.98 -31.03 49.53
CA TRP A 40 -2.77 -29.65 49.07
C TRP A 40 -1.69 -29.53 48.00
N LYS A 41 -0.56 -30.23 48.15
CA LYS A 41 0.51 -30.27 47.13
C LYS A 41 0.03 -30.88 45.83
N MET A 42 -0.73 -31.98 45.88
CA MET A 42 -1.33 -32.62 44.70
C MET A 42 -2.42 -31.75 44.05
N GLY A 43 -3.22 -31.05 44.85
CA GLY A 43 -4.21 -30.08 44.37
C GLY A 43 -3.57 -28.86 43.70
N PHE A 44 -2.49 -28.33 44.29
CA PHE A 44 -1.72 -27.23 43.72
C PHE A 44 -1.05 -27.62 42.40
N VAL A 45 -0.44 -28.81 42.33
CA VAL A 45 0.14 -29.34 41.08
C VAL A 45 -0.92 -29.50 40.00
N ARG A 46 -2.10 -30.04 40.33
CA ARG A 46 -3.22 -30.13 39.38
C ARG A 46 -3.70 -28.76 38.91
N LEU A 47 -3.78 -27.78 39.80
CA LEU A 47 -4.19 -26.41 39.47
C LEU A 47 -3.19 -25.72 38.53
N VAL A 48 -1.89 -25.87 38.79
CA VAL A 48 -0.82 -25.35 37.92
C VAL A 48 -0.86 -26.02 36.54
N LEU A 49 -1.08 -27.33 36.48
CA LEU A 49 -1.23 -28.05 35.21
C LEU A 49 -2.47 -27.60 34.43
N VAL A 50 -3.62 -27.46 35.09
CA VAL A 50 -4.85 -26.97 34.45
C VAL A 50 -4.68 -25.54 33.95
N ALA A 51 -4.06 -24.66 34.76
CA ALA A 51 -3.73 -23.30 34.34
C ALA A 51 -2.79 -23.29 33.12
N GLY A 52 -1.76 -24.16 33.11
CA GLY A 52 -0.86 -24.33 31.97
C GLY A 52 -1.58 -24.80 30.70
N ILE A 53 -2.49 -25.78 30.81
CA ILE A 53 -3.29 -26.28 29.68
C ILE A 53 -4.20 -25.17 29.12
N ILE A 54 -4.90 -24.42 29.99
CA ILE A 54 -5.75 -23.30 29.59
C ILE A 54 -4.92 -22.23 28.88
N TRP A 55 -3.72 -21.92 29.40
CA TRP A 55 -2.83 -20.93 28.79
C TRP A 55 -2.32 -21.36 27.40
N MET A 56 -1.97 -22.64 27.24
CA MET A 56 -1.59 -23.21 25.95
C MET A 56 -2.76 -23.20 24.95
N LEU A 57 -3.98 -23.50 25.39
CA LEU A 57 -5.18 -23.42 24.56
C LEU A 57 -5.46 -21.99 24.11
N LEU A 58 -5.30 -20.99 24.99
CA LEU A 58 -5.40 -19.57 24.65
C LEU A 58 -4.38 -19.14 23.59
N ILE A 59 -3.14 -19.60 23.69
CA ILE A 59 -2.12 -19.31 22.67
C ILE A 59 -2.49 -19.96 21.34
N LEU A 60 -2.95 -21.21 21.37
CA LEU A 60 -3.36 -21.92 20.16
C LEU A 60 -4.54 -21.23 19.48
N THR A 61 -5.56 -20.79 20.23
CA THR A 61 -6.71 -20.08 19.66
C THR A 61 -6.31 -18.75 19.05
N VAL A 62 -5.41 -17.98 19.69
CA VAL A 62 -4.87 -16.74 19.14
C VAL A 62 -4.06 -16.99 17.87
N LEU A 63 -3.23 -18.04 17.83
CA LEU A 63 -2.46 -18.42 16.64
C LEU A 63 -3.38 -18.87 15.48
N LEU A 64 -4.39 -19.70 15.76
CA LEU A 64 -5.37 -20.12 14.78
C LEU A 64 -6.18 -18.93 14.24
N PHE A 65 -6.57 -17.99 15.11
CA PHE A 65 -7.23 -16.76 14.69
C PHE A 65 -6.33 -15.91 13.80
N HIS A 66 -5.04 -15.78 14.13
CA HIS A 66 -4.07 -15.10 13.27
C HIS A 66 -3.92 -15.77 11.90
N ILE A 67 -3.74 -17.10 11.84
CA ILE A 67 -3.68 -17.84 10.57
C ILE A 67 -4.96 -17.62 9.76
N TRP A 68 -6.12 -17.78 10.39
CA TRP A 68 -7.43 -17.63 9.74
C TRP A 68 -7.64 -16.21 9.21
N SER A 69 -7.36 -15.18 10.02
CA SER A 69 -7.44 -13.78 9.61
C SER A 69 -6.53 -13.47 8.41
N CYS A 70 -5.31 -14.03 8.39
CA CYS A 70 -4.33 -13.83 7.33
C CYS A 70 -4.63 -14.59 6.03
N GLN A 71 -5.43 -15.66 6.11
CA GLN A 71 -5.88 -16.44 4.95
C GLN A 71 -7.28 -16.05 4.44
N SER A 72 -8.04 -15.28 5.22
CA SER A 72 -9.40 -14.87 4.87
C SER A 72 -9.43 -14.00 3.61
N SER A 73 -10.38 -14.30 2.72
CA SER A 73 -10.68 -13.48 1.53
C SER A 73 -11.60 -12.29 1.85
N VAL A 74 -12.11 -12.20 3.07
CA VAL A 74 -13.02 -11.14 3.51
C VAL A 74 -12.20 -9.95 4.03
N ALA A 75 -12.44 -8.77 3.45
CA ALA A 75 -11.68 -7.54 3.75
C ALA A 75 -11.63 -7.21 5.25
N PHE A 76 -12.76 -7.35 5.95
CA PHE A 76 -12.86 -7.11 7.39
C PHE A 76 -11.90 -8.00 8.21
N PHE A 77 -11.89 -9.31 7.95
CA PHE A 77 -11.04 -10.24 8.70
C PHE A 77 -9.56 -10.15 8.32
N SER A 78 -9.27 -9.87 7.05
CA SER A 78 -7.88 -9.66 6.58
C SER A 78 -7.22 -8.38 7.11
N ALA A 79 -8.00 -7.37 7.52
CA ALA A 79 -7.49 -6.16 8.16
C ALA A 79 -6.86 -6.42 9.54
N PHE A 80 -7.32 -7.47 10.26
CA PHE A 80 -6.74 -7.87 11.54
C PHE A 80 -5.40 -8.60 11.40
N CYS A 81 -5.02 -9.01 10.18
CA CYS A 81 -3.74 -9.65 9.91
C CYS A 81 -2.62 -8.61 9.76
N ASN A 82 -1.76 -8.50 10.77
CA ASN A 82 -0.50 -7.77 10.63
C ASN A 82 0.54 -8.65 9.88
N LYS A 83 0.61 -8.48 8.56
CA LYS A 83 1.52 -9.20 7.66
C LYS A 83 3.00 -8.80 7.83
N GLU A 84 3.30 -7.78 8.63
CA GLU A 84 4.66 -7.34 8.96
C GLU A 84 5.10 -7.81 10.35
N SER A 85 4.23 -8.51 11.09
CA SER A 85 4.59 -9.05 12.41
C SER A 85 5.63 -10.17 12.31
N ARG A 86 6.50 -10.26 13.34
CA ARG A 86 7.44 -11.40 13.49
C ARG A 86 6.72 -12.75 13.49
N VAL A 87 5.50 -12.78 14.02
CA VAL A 87 4.64 -13.97 14.06
C VAL A 87 4.21 -14.37 12.64
N PHE A 88 3.80 -13.42 11.80
CA PHE A 88 3.47 -13.71 10.40
C PHE A 88 4.67 -14.24 9.63
N PHE A 89 5.86 -13.65 9.84
CA PHE A 89 7.09 -14.15 9.23
C PHE A 89 7.41 -15.58 9.66
N MET A 90 7.31 -15.89 10.95
CA MET A 90 7.48 -17.25 11.49
C MET A 90 6.47 -18.24 10.89
N LEU A 91 5.19 -17.87 10.84
CA LEU A 91 4.13 -18.69 10.23
C LEU A 91 4.35 -18.90 8.73
N ASN A 92 4.87 -17.89 8.02
CA ASN A 92 5.21 -17.97 6.61
C ASN A 92 6.42 -18.90 6.37
N SER A 93 7.46 -18.81 7.22
CA SER A 93 8.60 -19.74 7.19
C SER A 93 8.19 -21.20 7.49
N MET A 94 7.15 -21.39 8.31
CA MET A 94 6.56 -22.71 8.57
C MET A 94 5.58 -23.18 7.47
N GLY A 95 5.32 -22.37 6.43
CA GLY A 95 4.40 -22.70 5.35
C GLY A 95 2.90 -22.67 5.74
N LEU A 96 2.56 -22.08 6.88
CA LEU A 96 1.19 -22.04 7.42
C LEU A 96 0.36 -20.87 6.88
N VAL A 97 0.98 -19.93 6.17
CA VAL A 97 0.30 -18.81 5.50
C VAL A 97 0.79 -18.71 4.06
N LYS A 98 -0.06 -18.19 3.16
CA LYS A 98 0.34 -17.99 1.77
C LYS A 98 1.48 -16.96 1.71
N PRO A 99 2.59 -17.27 1.02
CA PRO A 99 3.65 -16.30 0.85
C PRO A 99 3.10 -15.09 0.12
N LEU A 100 3.44 -13.91 0.61
CA LEU A 100 3.20 -12.68 -0.12
C LEU A 100 3.86 -12.83 -1.50
N HIS A 101 3.09 -12.61 -2.58
CA HIS A 101 3.65 -12.48 -3.94
C HIS A 101 4.45 -11.18 -4.03
N ARG A 102 5.59 -11.12 -3.35
CA ARG A 102 6.58 -10.05 -3.42
C ARG A 102 7.76 -10.58 -4.21
N CYS A 103 7.98 -10.05 -5.40
CA CYS A 103 9.25 -10.26 -6.08
C CYS A 103 10.30 -9.42 -5.33
N PRO A 104 11.35 -10.03 -4.76
CA PRO A 104 12.40 -9.26 -4.12
C PRO A 104 13.06 -8.35 -5.16
N ILE A 105 13.09 -7.06 -4.87
CA ILE A 105 13.81 -6.07 -5.70
C ILE A 105 15.20 -5.93 -5.06
N PRO A 106 16.29 -6.16 -5.80
CA PRO A 106 17.65 -5.99 -5.27
C PRO A 106 17.98 -4.50 -5.17
N VAL A 107 17.51 -3.88 -4.10
CA VAL A 107 17.83 -2.50 -3.71
C VAL A 107 19.08 -2.46 -2.84
N ALA A 108 19.66 -1.27 -2.62
CA ALA A 108 20.67 -1.09 -1.58
C ALA A 108 20.06 -1.30 -0.19
N ASP A 109 20.90 -1.61 0.80
CA ASP A 109 20.44 -1.99 2.14
C ASP A 109 19.99 -0.78 2.98
N ASP A 110 20.63 0.38 2.79
CA ASP A 110 20.41 1.58 3.62
C ASP A 110 20.15 2.83 2.76
N PRO A 111 18.94 3.45 2.86
CA PRO A 111 18.63 4.73 2.22
C PRO A 111 19.60 5.87 2.56
N ASP A 112 20.22 5.87 3.73
CA ASP A 112 21.14 6.94 4.16
C ASP A 112 22.49 6.89 3.43
N THR A 113 22.88 5.72 2.91
CA THR A 113 24.08 5.56 2.08
C THR A 113 23.89 6.03 0.63
N VAL A 114 22.65 6.25 0.20
CA VAL A 114 22.35 6.59 -1.19
C VAL A 114 22.89 7.98 -1.53
N VAL A 115 23.75 8.04 -2.55
CA VAL A 115 24.32 9.30 -3.06
C VAL A 115 23.42 9.87 -4.14
N ILE A 116 22.81 11.03 -3.87
CA ILE A 116 22.00 11.76 -4.85
C ILE A 116 22.94 12.35 -5.91
N PRO A 117 22.75 12.06 -7.20
CA PRO A 117 23.59 12.61 -8.25
C PRO A 117 23.56 14.14 -8.25
N LYS A 118 24.74 14.76 -8.27
CA LYS A 118 24.84 16.20 -8.50
C LYS A 118 24.37 16.53 -9.91
N ARG A 119 23.52 17.55 -10.03
CA ARG A 119 22.89 18.03 -11.27
C ARG A 119 23.90 18.06 -12.42
N ARG A 120 23.64 17.29 -13.48
CA ARG A 120 24.44 17.24 -14.72
C ARG A 120 23.50 17.15 -15.91
N SER A 121 22.73 18.20 -16.17
CA SER A 121 22.16 18.39 -17.51
C SER A 121 23.22 19.12 -18.32
N PRO A 122 23.99 18.44 -19.21
CA PRO A 122 24.87 19.14 -20.13
C PRO A 122 24.09 20.19 -20.94
N GLU A 123 24.78 21.23 -21.45
CA GLU A 123 24.19 22.36 -22.19
C GLU A 123 23.28 21.95 -23.37
N ARG A 124 23.46 20.73 -23.89
CA ARG A 124 22.59 20.12 -24.91
C ARG A 124 21.13 19.91 -24.49
N PHE A 125 20.80 20.08 -23.21
CA PHE A 125 19.44 19.95 -22.67
C PHE A 125 18.86 21.32 -22.27
N VAL A 126 17.54 21.38 -22.10
CA VAL A 126 16.83 22.57 -21.63
C VAL A 126 17.42 23.04 -20.29
N GLN A 127 17.92 24.27 -20.26
CA GLN A 127 18.48 24.94 -19.08
C GLN A 127 17.41 25.78 -18.37
N SER A 128 16.57 26.47 -19.15
CA SER A 128 15.45 27.27 -18.67
C SER A 128 14.17 26.79 -19.32
N LEU A 129 13.19 26.44 -18.49
CA LEU A 129 11.87 26.02 -18.92
C LEU A 129 10.82 26.93 -18.29
N SER A 130 10.03 27.56 -19.14
CA SER A 130 8.87 28.35 -18.75
C SER A 130 7.60 27.77 -19.37
N TYR A 131 6.46 28.07 -18.77
CA TYR A 131 5.18 27.55 -19.21
C TYR A 131 4.22 28.66 -19.61
N VAL A 132 3.43 28.40 -20.64
CA VAL A 132 2.26 29.22 -20.98
C VAL A 132 1.14 28.87 -20.01
N THR A 133 0.74 29.82 -19.17
CA THR A 133 -0.27 29.66 -18.10
C THR A 133 -1.62 30.28 -18.44
N GLU A 134 -1.69 31.08 -19.50
CA GLU A 134 -2.88 31.78 -19.96
C GLU A 134 -3.14 31.38 -21.42
N ASP A 135 -4.40 31.08 -21.74
CA ASP A 135 -4.82 30.81 -23.12
C ASP A 135 -4.99 32.15 -23.85
N GLU A 136 -4.61 32.22 -25.12
CA GLU A 136 -4.76 33.46 -25.89
C GLU A 136 -6.26 33.78 -26.05
N VAL A 137 -6.68 34.94 -25.51
CA VAL A 137 -8.06 35.41 -25.63
C VAL A 137 -8.37 35.64 -27.10
N ALA A 138 -9.48 35.07 -27.59
CA ALA A 138 -9.93 35.30 -28.96
C ALA A 138 -9.98 36.81 -29.24
N ILE A 139 -9.33 37.23 -30.33
CA ILE A 139 -9.13 38.63 -30.77
C ILE A 139 -10.45 39.43 -30.93
N ASN A 140 -11.62 38.76 -30.84
CA ASN A 140 -12.93 39.33 -31.11
C ASN A 140 -13.86 39.50 -29.89
N GLY A 141 -13.32 39.60 -28.67
CA GLY A 141 -14.08 40.04 -27.50
C GLY A 141 -15.11 39.05 -26.93
N SER A 142 -15.23 37.84 -27.48
CA SER A 142 -15.89 36.73 -26.80
C SER A 142 -14.88 36.00 -25.91
N GLN A 143 -15.17 35.94 -24.60
CA GLN A 143 -14.39 35.11 -23.67
C GLN A 143 -14.56 33.64 -24.07
N SER A 144 -13.62 33.12 -24.84
CA SER A 144 -13.62 31.70 -25.17
C SER A 144 -13.23 30.90 -23.94
N VAL A 145 -14.00 29.87 -23.59
CA VAL A 145 -13.69 28.98 -22.46
C VAL A 145 -12.29 28.38 -22.66
N PRO A 146 -11.38 28.50 -21.67
CA PRO A 146 -10.05 27.91 -21.74
C PRO A 146 -10.13 26.39 -21.91
N LEU A 147 -9.31 25.83 -22.79
CA LEU A 147 -9.27 24.38 -23.04
C LEU A 147 -8.10 23.74 -22.30
N PHE A 148 -8.33 22.56 -21.71
CA PHE A 148 -7.25 21.73 -21.19
C PHE A 148 -6.25 21.41 -22.31
N GLY A 149 -4.97 21.74 -22.12
CA GLY A 149 -3.97 21.68 -23.20
C GLY A 149 -3.75 23.01 -23.95
N GLY A 150 -4.65 23.98 -23.80
CA GLY A 150 -4.67 25.22 -24.57
C GLY A 150 -4.97 25.00 -26.06
N ARG A 151 -4.82 26.06 -26.87
CA ARG A 151 -5.03 26.04 -28.33
C ARG A 151 -3.73 25.89 -29.11
N GLU A 152 -2.94 24.87 -28.77
CA GLU A 152 -1.67 24.61 -29.45
C GLU A 152 -1.92 24.13 -30.90
N THR A 153 -1.34 24.84 -31.88
CA THR A 153 -1.38 24.44 -33.29
C THR A 153 -0.39 23.30 -33.57
N TRP A 154 -0.62 22.53 -34.64
CA TRP A 154 0.30 21.47 -35.07
C TRP A 154 1.74 21.96 -35.30
N GLN A 155 1.90 23.18 -35.82
CA GLN A 155 3.22 23.79 -36.03
C GLN A 155 3.91 24.12 -34.70
N GLN A 156 3.18 24.68 -33.72
CA GLN A 156 3.72 24.95 -32.38
C GLN A 156 4.11 23.64 -31.67
N ARG A 157 3.28 22.59 -31.79
CA ARG A 157 3.60 21.26 -31.27
C ARG A 157 4.89 20.72 -31.86
N GLU A 158 5.07 20.78 -33.18
CA GLU A 158 6.28 20.29 -33.85
C GLU A 158 7.52 21.08 -33.45
N GLU A 159 7.40 22.41 -33.28
CA GLU A 159 8.47 23.25 -32.78
C GLU A 159 8.83 22.91 -31.32
N SER A 160 7.86 22.49 -30.51
CA SER A 160 8.09 22.09 -29.11
C SER A 160 9.01 20.86 -28.97
N PHE A 161 9.09 20.02 -30.02
CA PHE A 161 10.01 18.87 -30.05
C PHE A 161 11.46 19.25 -30.35
N LYS A 162 11.71 20.47 -30.85
CA LYS A 162 13.05 20.98 -31.12
C LYS A 162 13.63 21.60 -29.85
N VAL A 163 14.42 20.81 -29.13
CA VAL A 163 15.03 21.20 -27.85
C VAL A 163 15.96 22.41 -28.02
N LYS A 164 15.70 23.48 -27.26
CA LYS A 164 16.55 24.68 -27.14
C LYS A 164 16.99 24.87 -25.68
N PRO A 165 18.09 25.60 -25.40
CA PRO A 165 18.53 25.88 -24.04
C PRO A 165 17.47 26.61 -23.20
N SER A 166 16.70 27.50 -23.83
CA SER A 166 15.54 28.16 -23.24
C SER A 166 14.28 27.77 -24.02
N MET A 167 13.30 27.23 -23.31
CA MET A 167 12.04 26.77 -23.88
C MET A 167 10.86 27.42 -23.16
N LYS A 168 9.85 27.83 -23.92
CA LYS A 168 8.52 28.16 -23.42
C LYS A 168 7.54 27.16 -24.03
N VAL A 169 6.87 26.36 -23.21
CA VAL A 169 5.97 25.29 -23.67
C VAL A 169 4.59 25.43 -23.05
N HIS A 170 3.56 24.93 -23.71
CA HIS A 170 2.25 24.80 -23.08
C HIS A 170 2.33 23.75 -21.96
N CYS A 171 2.10 24.14 -20.69
CA CYS A 171 2.05 23.17 -19.59
C CYS A 171 0.83 22.24 -19.70
N GLY A 172 -0.19 22.66 -20.46
CA GLY A 172 -1.47 21.99 -20.57
C GLY A 172 -2.43 22.25 -19.41
N PHE A 173 -2.00 23.04 -18.42
CA PHE A 173 -2.81 23.53 -17.29
C PHE A 173 -2.85 25.06 -17.36
N THR A 174 -3.63 25.61 -18.26
CA THR A 174 -3.91 27.06 -18.25
C THR A 174 -4.94 27.36 -17.16
N ASN A 175 -4.95 28.57 -16.63
CA ASN A 175 -5.90 28.94 -15.58
C ASN A 175 -7.34 28.71 -16.04
N ASN A 176 -8.14 28.01 -15.23
CA ASN A 176 -9.54 27.68 -15.52
C ASN A 176 -9.72 26.82 -16.78
N SER A 177 -8.70 26.03 -17.15
CA SER A 177 -8.75 25.10 -18.28
C SER A 177 -9.00 23.65 -17.90
N GLY A 178 -9.14 23.43 -16.59
CA GLY A 178 -9.38 22.13 -16.00
C GLY A 178 -8.15 21.51 -15.35
N ALA A 179 -8.41 20.69 -14.33
CA ALA A 179 -7.43 20.23 -13.36
C ALA A 179 -6.73 21.39 -12.61
N ASP A 180 -7.54 22.38 -12.18
CA ASP A 180 -7.06 23.54 -11.44
C ASP A 180 -6.67 23.16 -10.01
N MET A 181 -5.51 23.65 -9.57
CA MET A 181 -4.98 23.43 -8.23
C MET A 181 -5.19 24.68 -7.38
N ASP A 182 -5.52 24.51 -6.09
CA ASP A 182 -5.64 25.64 -5.18
C ASP A 182 -4.30 26.36 -4.98
N LYS A 183 -4.35 27.69 -4.80
CA LYS A 183 -3.14 28.53 -4.65
C LYS A 183 -2.21 28.07 -3.52
N LYS A 184 -2.78 27.53 -2.44
CA LYS A 184 -2.05 26.96 -1.29
C LYS A 184 -1.20 25.75 -1.67
N ASP A 185 -1.68 24.94 -2.61
CA ASP A 185 -0.98 23.75 -3.06
C ASP A 185 0.00 24.09 -4.18
N ILE A 186 -0.34 25.05 -5.05
CA ILE A 186 0.61 25.63 -6.02
C ILE A 186 1.83 26.21 -5.31
N SER A 187 1.65 26.94 -4.20
CA SER A 187 2.78 27.47 -3.43
C SER A 187 3.57 26.36 -2.74
N PHE A 188 2.90 25.34 -2.20
CA PHE A 188 3.54 24.20 -1.56
C PHE A 188 4.40 23.38 -2.54
N VAL A 189 3.92 23.10 -3.76
CA VAL A 189 4.66 22.22 -4.69
C VAL A 189 5.89 22.89 -5.31
N LYS A 190 6.03 24.22 -5.21
CA LYS A 190 7.22 24.95 -5.69
C LYS A 190 8.50 24.58 -4.93
N LYS A 191 8.41 24.12 -3.67
CA LYS A 191 9.56 23.63 -2.89
C LYS A 191 9.86 22.15 -3.07
N CYS A 192 9.02 21.42 -3.83
CA CYS A 192 9.13 19.98 -3.95
C CYS A 192 10.09 19.59 -5.08
N HIS A 193 11.32 19.24 -4.72
CA HIS A 193 12.32 18.74 -5.67
C HIS A 193 12.28 17.22 -5.87
N PHE A 194 11.78 16.48 -4.89
CA PHE A 194 11.51 15.05 -4.98
C PHE A 194 10.03 14.83 -4.68
N VAL A 195 9.34 14.08 -5.53
CA VAL A 195 7.91 13.87 -5.39
C VAL A 195 7.59 12.38 -5.42
N VAL A 196 6.83 11.92 -4.43
CA VAL A 196 6.04 10.69 -4.56
C VAL A 196 4.61 11.14 -4.79
N ALA A 197 4.03 10.77 -5.93
CA ALA A 197 2.68 11.15 -6.32
C ALA A 197 1.78 9.92 -6.41
N SER A 198 0.55 10.08 -5.93
CA SER A 198 -0.54 9.14 -6.12
C SER A 198 -1.81 9.89 -6.51
N GLY A 199 -2.87 9.17 -6.85
CA GLY A 199 -4.17 9.79 -7.06
C GLY A 199 -5.35 8.86 -6.90
N ILE A 200 -6.46 9.44 -6.43
CA ILE A 200 -7.75 8.79 -6.21
C ILE A 200 -8.81 9.66 -6.87
N PHE A 201 -9.61 9.05 -7.73
CA PHE A 201 -10.65 9.72 -8.49
C PHE A 201 -11.93 8.89 -8.38
N ASP A 202 -13.08 9.57 -8.36
CA ASP A 202 -14.41 8.98 -8.27
C ASP A 202 -14.67 8.13 -6.99
N GLY A 203 -13.89 8.35 -5.93
CA GLY A 203 -14.06 7.68 -4.64
C GLY A 203 -13.80 6.17 -4.66
N TYR A 204 -13.10 5.63 -5.67
CA TYR A 204 -12.92 4.18 -5.81
C TYR A 204 -12.01 3.54 -4.76
N ASP A 205 -11.07 4.31 -4.19
CA ASP A 205 -10.00 3.80 -3.35
C ASP A 205 -9.88 4.62 -2.06
N LEU A 206 -9.33 3.99 -1.01
CA LEU A 206 -8.91 4.69 0.21
C LEU A 206 -7.41 5.01 0.15
N PRO A 207 -6.94 6.14 0.73
CA PRO A 207 -5.52 6.48 0.80
C PRO A 207 -4.68 5.40 1.52
N LEU A 208 -3.92 4.60 0.77
CA LEU A 208 -2.95 3.67 1.34
C LEU A 208 -1.67 4.41 1.76
N GLN A 209 -1.23 4.20 3.00
CA GLN A 209 0.00 4.81 3.50
C GLN A 209 1.22 4.04 3.02
N PRO A 210 2.31 4.73 2.60
CA PRO A 210 3.57 4.07 2.31
C PRO A 210 4.19 3.52 3.60
N SER A 211 4.87 2.38 3.50
CA SER A 211 5.59 1.72 4.59
C SER A 211 7.11 1.78 4.36
N ASN A 212 7.89 1.58 5.43
CA ASN A 212 9.35 1.54 5.39
C ASN A 212 10.03 2.78 4.80
N ILE A 213 9.46 3.97 5.06
CA ILE A 213 10.03 5.25 4.62
C ILE A 213 10.97 5.80 5.70
N SER A 214 12.25 5.95 5.36
CA SER A 214 13.30 6.52 6.20
C SER A 214 13.01 7.98 6.57
N GLU A 215 13.60 8.45 7.67
CA GLU A 215 13.50 9.84 8.08
C GLU A 215 14.09 10.80 7.02
N ARG A 216 15.20 10.39 6.40
CA ARG A 216 15.81 11.12 5.28
C ARG A 216 14.84 11.29 4.12
N SER A 217 14.17 10.22 3.69
CA SER A 217 13.18 10.29 2.61
C SER A 217 11.94 11.11 2.99
N ARG A 218 11.47 11.05 4.24
CA ARG A 218 10.36 11.91 4.71
C ARG A 218 10.68 13.40 4.64
N LYS A 219 11.95 13.78 4.85
CA LYS A 219 12.41 15.19 4.75
C LYS A 219 12.64 15.62 3.29
N LEU A 220 13.08 14.70 2.43
CA LEU A 220 13.44 15.01 1.04
C LEU A 220 12.23 15.02 0.09
N PHE A 221 11.29 14.08 0.26
CA PHE A 221 10.18 13.88 -0.67
C PHE A 221 8.91 14.57 -0.21
N CYS A 222 8.25 15.25 -1.14
CA CYS A 222 6.85 15.62 -1.00
C CYS A 222 5.98 14.42 -1.39
N PHE A 223 5.16 13.93 -0.46
CA PHE A 223 4.15 12.91 -0.69
C PHE A 223 2.84 13.59 -1.05
N LEU A 224 2.45 13.53 -2.33
CA LEU A 224 1.31 14.25 -2.88
C LEU A 224 0.25 13.26 -3.34
N MET A 225 -0.98 13.43 -2.87
CA MET A 225 -2.14 12.64 -3.29
C MET A 225 -3.14 13.53 -4.01
N VAL A 226 -3.23 13.32 -5.32
CA VAL A 226 -4.10 14.10 -6.19
C VAL A 226 -5.51 13.53 -6.16
N VAL A 227 -6.51 14.37 -5.86
CA VAL A 227 -7.90 13.94 -5.70
C VAL A 227 -8.85 14.84 -6.48
N ASP A 228 -9.97 14.27 -6.95
CA ASP A 228 -11.12 15.06 -7.43
C ASP A 228 -12.07 15.43 -6.28
N GLU A 229 -13.07 16.27 -6.57
CA GLU A 229 -14.01 16.76 -5.56
C GLU A 229 -14.80 15.63 -4.90
N VAL A 230 -15.17 14.60 -5.67
CA VAL A 230 -15.88 13.41 -5.18
C VAL A 230 -15.02 12.64 -4.18
N SER A 231 -13.78 12.31 -4.55
CA SER A 231 -12.86 11.57 -3.67
C SER A 231 -12.47 12.39 -2.46
N TYR A 232 -12.26 13.70 -2.63
CA TYR A 232 -11.94 14.60 -1.53
C TYR A 232 -13.04 14.65 -0.48
N LYS A 233 -14.31 14.78 -0.90
CA LYS A 233 -15.47 14.73 0.01
C LYS A 233 -15.55 13.38 0.72
N PHE A 234 -15.42 12.29 -0.03
CA PHE A 234 -15.43 10.93 0.53
C PHE A 234 -14.33 10.74 1.58
N ILE A 235 -13.11 11.20 1.30
CA ILE A 235 -11.98 11.12 2.24
C ILE A 235 -12.27 11.94 3.50
N LYS A 236 -12.80 13.16 3.38
CA LYS A 236 -13.14 14.00 4.54
C LYS A 236 -14.19 13.38 5.46
N GLU A 237 -15.12 12.63 4.90
CA GLU A 237 -16.20 11.98 5.67
C GLU A 237 -15.72 10.68 6.33
N ASN A 238 -14.78 9.96 5.73
CA ASN A 238 -14.42 8.59 6.13
C ASN A 238 -13.02 8.44 6.74
N VAL A 239 -12.14 9.43 6.60
CA VAL A 239 -10.73 9.35 7.00
C VAL A 239 -10.34 10.59 7.80
N THR A 240 -9.46 10.41 8.79
CA THR A 240 -8.91 11.52 9.56
C THR A 240 -8.01 12.39 8.68
N VAL A 241 -8.44 13.63 8.46
CA VAL A 241 -7.66 14.66 7.76
C VAL A 241 -7.08 15.63 8.77
N ARG A 242 -5.76 15.87 8.70
CA ARG A 242 -5.05 16.87 9.50
C ARG A 242 -4.77 18.10 8.66
N GLU A 243 -4.95 19.27 9.24
CA GLU A 243 -4.55 20.54 8.62
C GLU A 243 -3.20 21.03 9.20
N ASP A 244 -2.35 21.60 8.36
CA ASP A 244 -1.11 22.28 8.77
C ASP A 244 -1.30 23.80 8.88
N GLU A 245 -0.30 24.53 9.41
CA GLU A 245 -0.34 25.99 9.60
C GLU A 245 -0.51 26.78 8.30
N ALA A 246 -0.22 26.17 7.14
CA ALA A 246 -0.38 26.76 5.82
C ALA A 246 -1.70 26.31 5.14
N ASN A 247 -2.68 25.87 5.92
CA ASN A 247 -3.99 25.34 5.50
C ASN A 247 -3.89 24.12 4.58
N GLY A 248 -2.78 23.40 4.65
CA GLY A 248 -2.55 22.18 3.90
C GLY A 248 -3.19 20.99 4.55
N GLU A 249 -3.85 20.15 3.76
CA GLU A 249 -4.61 19.01 4.27
C GLU A 249 -3.85 17.71 4.04
N TRP A 250 -3.85 16.84 5.06
CA TRP A 250 -3.01 15.66 5.10
C TRP A 250 -3.78 14.43 5.55
N VAL A 251 -3.52 13.30 4.90
CA VAL A 251 -3.93 11.97 5.33
C VAL A 251 -2.68 11.14 5.56
N GLY A 252 -2.31 10.97 6.83
CA GLY A 252 -1.02 10.39 7.20
C GLY A 252 0.14 11.22 6.63
N VAL A 253 0.96 10.62 5.77
CA VAL A 253 2.08 11.34 5.11
C VAL A 253 1.65 12.04 3.82
N TRP A 254 0.49 11.71 3.26
CA TRP A 254 0.03 12.28 2.00
C TRP A 254 -0.56 13.66 2.20
N ARG A 255 -0.03 14.66 1.49
CA ARG A 255 -0.72 15.94 1.30
C ARG A 255 -1.78 15.78 0.23
N LEU A 256 -3.02 16.14 0.54
CA LEU A 256 -4.11 16.18 -0.44
C LEU A 256 -3.92 17.37 -1.38
N VAL A 257 -4.04 17.11 -2.69
CA VAL A 257 -4.02 18.11 -3.75
C VAL A 257 -5.33 17.97 -4.52
N LEU A 258 -6.27 18.87 -4.25
CA LEU A 258 -7.56 18.88 -4.93
C LEU A 258 -7.40 19.46 -6.34
N LEU A 259 -7.81 18.68 -7.35
CA LEU A 259 -7.97 19.16 -8.72
C LEU A 259 -9.43 19.47 -8.99
N LYS A 260 -9.72 20.74 -9.26
CA LYS A 260 -11.04 21.24 -9.64
C LYS A 260 -11.20 21.23 -11.15
N HIS A 261 -12.45 21.25 -11.60
CA HIS A 261 -12.82 21.29 -13.03
C HIS A 261 -12.14 20.18 -13.84
N PRO A 262 -12.51 18.90 -13.65
CA PRO A 262 -11.92 17.81 -14.43
C PRO A 262 -12.02 18.08 -15.94
N PRO A 263 -10.94 17.87 -16.72
CA PRO A 263 -10.93 18.18 -18.16
C PRO A 263 -11.70 17.19 -19.04
N TYR A 264 -12.13 16.06 -18.49
CA TYR A 264 -12.90 15.04 -19.20
C TYR A 264 -14.13 14.64 -18.40
N ASP A 265 -15.23 14.30 -19.09
CA ASP A 265 -16.44 13.77 -18.46
C ASP A 265 -16.22 12.40 -17.80
N GLU A 266 -15.20 11.66 -18.24
CA GLU A 266 -14.89 10.31 -17.77
C GLU A 266 -13.85 10.34 -16.63
N PRO A 267 -14.22 9.99 -15.37
CA PRO A 267 -13.30 10.06 -14.22
C PRO A 267 -12.04 9.22 -14.41
N ARG A 268 -12.15 8.08 -15.11
CA ARG A 268 -11.00 7.22 -15.40
C ARG A 268 -9.94 7.92 -16.26
N ARG A 269 -10.32 8.89 -17.11
CA ARG A 269 -9.39 9.71 -17.89
C ARG A 269 -8.79 10.82 -17.03
N ASN A 270 -9.58 11.43 -16.16
CA ASN A 270 -9.09 12.45 -15.21
C ASN A 270 -7.99 11.88 -14.31
N GLY A 271 -8.14 10.65 -13.81
CA GLY A 271 -7.08 9.97 -13.06
C GLY A 271 -5.80 9.68 -13.86
N LYS A 272 -5.82 9.79 -15.20
CA LYS A 272 -4.60 9.68 -16.03
C LYS A 272 -3.84 11.01 -16.14
N VAL A 273 -4.51 12.14 -15.92
CA VAL A 273 -3.90 13.46 -16.00
C VAL A 273 -2.72 13.57 -15.03
N PRO A 274 -2.88 13.39 -13.70
CA PRO A 274 -1.76 13.49 -12.79
C PRO A 274 -0.76 12.35 -12.94
N LYS A 275 -1.19 11.19 -13.44
CA LYS A 275 -0.33 10.03 -13.69
C LYS A 275 0.67 10.24 -14.82
N ILE A 276 0.24 10.86 -15.91
CA ILE A 276 1.06 11.06 -17.11
C ILE A 276 1.78 12.41 -17.06
N LEU A 277 1.11 13.42 -16.48
CA LEU A 277 1.58 14.80 -16.46
C LEU A 277 2.10 15.23 -15.08
N THR A 278 2.57 14.29 -14.26
CA THR A 278 3.18 14.59 -12.93
C THR A 278 4.25 15.67 -13.03
N HIS A 279 5.10 15.58 -14.05
CA HIS A 279 6.19 16.54 -14.32
C HIS A 279 5.70 17.94 -14.72
N ARG A 280 4.44 18.07 -15.16
CA ARG A 280 3.83 19.37 -15.49
C ARG A 280 3.01 19.94 -14.33
N LEU A 281 2.37 19.08 -13.53
CA LEU A 281 1.70 19.48 -12.30
C LEU A 281 2.69 19.94 -11.22
N PHE A 282 3.86 19.31 -11.15
CA PHE A 282 4.89 19.60 -10.15
C PHE A 282 6.21 19.98 -10.85
N PRO A 283 6.27 21.16 -11.50
CA PRO A 283 7.35 21.51 -12.43
C PRO A 283 8.73 21.70 -11.76
N GLN A 284 8.77 21.84 -10.43
CA GLN A 284 10.03 21.97 -9.67
C GLN A 284 10.62 20.62 -9.24
N ALA A 285 9.90 19.52 -9.51
CA ALA A 285 10.36 18.17 -9.21
C ALA A 285 11.47 17.77 -10.18
N GLN A 286 12.62 17.39 -9.64
CA GLN A 286 13.75 16.83 -10.39
C GLN A 286 13.56 15.33 -10.60
N TYR A 287 12.96 14.66 -9.61
CA TYR A 287 12.60 13.26 -9.67
C TYR A 287 11.17 13.08 -9.13
N SER A 288 10.40 12.23 -9.80
CA SER A 288 9.06 11.85 -9.37
C SER A 288 8.84 10.35 -9.47
N ILE A 289 8.09 9.80 -8.52
CA ILE A 289 7.61 8.42 -8.52
C ILE A 289 6.09 8.48 -8.51
N TRP A 290 5.45 7.89 -9.53
CA TRP A 290 4.01 7.69 -9.52
C TRP A 290 3.66 6.30 -8.98
N ILE A 291 2.75 6.25 -8.01
CA ILE A 291 2.13 5.03 -7.51
C ILE A 291 0.60 5.10 -7.70
N ASP A 292 -0.01 3.98 -8.12
CA ASP A 292 -1.47 3.89 -8.30
C ASP A 292 -2.16 3.90 -6.92
N GLY A 293 -3.33 4.54 -6.77
CA GLY A 293 -3.99 4.72 -5.45
C GLY A 293 -4.28 3.42 -4.69
N LYS A 294 -4.50 2.33 -5.40
CA LYS A 294 -4.69 0.97 -4.85
C LYS A 294 -3.40 0.25 -4.45
N MET A 295 -2.23 0.85 -4.70
CA MET A 295 -0.93 0.25 -4.44
C MET A 295 -0.26 0.92 -3.24
N GLU A 296 0.46 0.11 -2.47
CA GLU A 296 1.27 0.57 -1.35
C GLU A 296 2.73 0.68 -1.77
N LEU A 297 3.39 1.77 -1.40
CA LEU A 297 4.83 1.92 -1.57
C LEU A 297 5.52 1.29 -0.36
N ILE A 298 6.10 0.10 -0.54
CA ILE A 298 6.71 -0.70 0.55
C ILE A 298 8.23 -0.58 0.63
N VAL A 299 8.85 0.14 -0.30
CA VAL A 299 10.30 0.36 -0.41
C VAL A 299 10.57 1.85 -0.39
N ASP A 300 11.60 2.26 0.35
CA ASP A 300 12.01 3.67 0.43
C ASP A 300 12.25 4.29 -0.97
N PRO A 301 11.71 5.49 -1.25
CA PRO A 301 11.79 6.09 -2.58
C PRO A 301 13.23 6.41 -3.02
N LEU A 302 14.18 6.67 -2.11
CA LEU A 302 15.60 6.83 -2.48
C LEU A 302 16.17 5.55 -3.08
N LEU A 303 15.83 4.39 -2.49
CA LEU A 303 16.28 3.09 -2.98
C LEU A 303 15.69 2.78 -4.36
N ILE A 304 14.45 3.20 -4.62
CA ILE A 304 13.81 3.06 -5.93
C ILE A 304 14.52 3.92 -6.98
N LEU A 305 14.78 5.19 -6.68
CA LEU A 305 15.51 6.07 -7.60
C LEU A 305 16.94 5.59 -7.84
N GLU A 306 17.63 5.13 -6.80
CA GLU A 306 18.97 4.54 -6.92
C GLU A 306 18.95 3.35 -7.86
N ARG A 307 18.05 2.38 -7.61
CA ARG A 307 17.98 1.13 -8.35
C ARG A 307 17.62 1.32 -9.82
N TYR A 308 16.59 2.13 -10.08
CA TYR A 308 15.98 2.20 -11.41
C TYR A 308 16.45 3.38 -12.26
N LEU A 309 16.96 4.46 -11.65
CA LEU A 309 17.44 5.62 -12.38
C LEU A 309 18.95 5.80 -12.22
N TRP A 310 19.45 5.99 -11.01
CA TRP A 310 20.81 6.49 -10.80
C TRP A 310 21.90 5.46 -11.10
N ARG A 311 21.74 4.21 -10.65
CA ARG A 311 22.70 3.12 -10.87
C ARG A 311 22.95 2.87 -12.37
N GLY A 312 21.86 2.86 -13.15
CA GLY A 312 21.89 2.63 -14.60
C GLY A 312 21.99 3.91 -15.44
N LYS A 313 22.04 5.09 -14.81
CA LYS A 313 21.96 6.41 -15.47
C LYS A 313 20.77 6.54 -16.43
N HIS A 314 19.61 6.03 -16.02
CA HIS A 314 18.36 6.12 -16.77
C HIS A 314 17.59 7.40 -16.41
N THR A 315 16.86 7.94 -17.39
CA THR A 315 16.03 9.15 -17.22
C THR A 315 14.58 8.81 -16.87
N PHE A 316 14.13 7.60 -17.14
CA PHE A 316 12.77 7.15 -16.91
C PHE A 316 12.75 5.63 -16.71
N ALA A 317 11.87 5.16 -15.83
CA ALA A 317 11.63 3.75 -15.59
C ALA A 317 10.13 3.50 -15.47
N ILE A 318 9.66 2.41 -16.07
CA ILE A 318 8.27 1.96 -15.98
C ILE A 318 8.23 0.45 -15.89
N ALA A 319 7.30 -0.09 -15.10
CA ALA A 319 7.10 -1.51 -15.01
C ALA A 319 6.56 -2.07 -16.33
N GLN A 320 7.10 -3.22 -16.75
CA GLN A 320 6.58 -3.94 -17.91
C GLN A 320 5.14 -4.39 -17.62
N HIS A 321 4.25 -4.20 -18.60
CA HIS A 321 2.87 -4.67 -18.47
C HIS A 321 2.83 -6.20 -18.45
N LYS A 322 2.06 -6.77 -17.52
CA LYS A 322 2.01 -8.22 -17.26
C LYS A 322 1.56 -9.06 -18.47
N HIS A 323 0.69 -8.50 -19.32
CA HIS A 323 -0.03 -9.29 -20.34
C HIS A 323 0.11 -8.78 -21.77
N HIS A 324 0.39 -7.50 -21.96
CA HIS A 324 0.31 -6.85 -23.27
C HIS A 324 1.68 -6.29 -23.61
N LYS A 325 2.13 -6.55 -24.84
CA LYS A 325 3.43 -6.10 -25.33
C LYS A 325 3.29 -4.91 -26.27
N SER A 326 2.07 -4.64 -26.74
CA SER A 326 1.76 -3.50 -27.60
C SER A 326 0.55 -2.71 -27.13
N ILE A 327 0.52 -1.43 -27.51
CA ILE A 327 -0.65 -0.57 -27.29
C ILE A 327 -1.90 -1.07 -28.04
N TYR A 328 -1.72 -1.83 -29.13
CA TYR A 328 -2.81 -2.40 -29.91
C TYR A 328 -3.48 -3.58 -29.19
N GLU A 329 -2.70 -4.44 -28.54
CA GLU A 329 -3.24 -5.47 -27.65
C GLU A 329 -4.00 -4.86 -26.46
N GLU A 330 -3.45 -3.79 -25.87
CA GLU A 330 -4.13 -3.02 -24.82
C GLU A 330 -5.44 -2.40 -25.34
N ALA A 331 -5.46 -1.86 -26.55
CA ALA A 331 -6.66 -1.32 -27.18
C ALA A 331 -7.75 -2.39 -27.37
N ASP A 332 -7.39 -3.58 -27.86
CA ASP A 332 -8.32 -4.70 -28.02
C ASP A 332 -8.81 -5.24 -26.67
N SER A 333 -7.95 -5.25 -25.65
CA SER A 333 -8.33 -5.54 -24.26
C SER A 333 -9.35 -4.52 -23.72
N ASN A 334 -9.13 -3.21 -23.93
CA ASN A 334 -10.06 -2.17 -23.51
C ASN A 334 -11.43 -2.29 -24.22
N LYS A 335 -11.44 -2.64 -25.51
CA LYS A 335 -12.67 -2.92 -26.27
C LYS A 335 -13.42 -4.14 -25.74
N ARG A 336 -12.71 -5.22 -25.38
CA ARG A 336 -13.30 -6.43 -24.79
C ARG A 336 -13.88 -6.17 -23.41
N ARG A 337 -13.18 -5.39 -22.58
CA ARG A 337 -13.61 -5.01 -21.22
C ARG A 337 -14.63 -3.88 -21.19
N LYS A 338 -15.04 -3.36 -22.35
CA LYS A 338 -15.99 -2.23 -22.48
C LYS A 338 -15.59 -1.01 -21.63
N ARG A 339 -14.29 -0.73 -21.54
CA ARG A 339 -13.76 0.38 -20.70
C ARG A 339 -13.98 1.75 -21.30
N TYR A 340 -14.02 1.83 -22.63
CA TYR A 340 -14.31 3.04 -23.41
C TYR A 340 -15.10 2.67 -24.67
N ALA A 341 -15.74 3.67 -25.30
CA ALA A 341 -16.45 3.49 -26.56
C ALA A 341 -15.51 2.97 -27.66
N ARG A 342 -15.93 1.89 -28.34
CA ARG A 342 -15.11 1.23 -29.37
C ARG A 342 -14.71 2.18 -30.52
N PRO A 343 -15.61 3.01 -31.08
CA PRO A 343 -15.23 3.92 -32.16
C PRO A 343 -14.12 4.92 -31.77
N LEU A 344 -14.12 5.38 -30.51
CA LEU A 344 -13.07 6.27 -30.01
C LEU A 344 -11.71 5.56 -29.92
N ILE A 345 -11.70 4.31 -29.44
CA ILE A 345 -10.48 3.50 -29.40
C ILE A 345 -9.95 3.28 -30.83
N ASP A 346 -10.82 2.90 -31.77
CA ASP A 346 -10.41 2.61 -33.14
C ASP A 346 -9.89 3.86 -33.86
N LEU A 347 -10.51 5.04 -33.62
CA LEU A 347 -10.01 6.32 -34.11
C LEU A 347 -8.61 6.63 -33.54
N GLN A 348 -8.41 6.46 -32.23
CA GLN A 348 -7.10 6.70 -31.60
C GLN A 348 -6.02 5.79 -32.19
N MET A 349 -6.33 4.51 -32.43
CA MET A 349 -5.37 3.57 -33.02
C MET A 349 -5.03 3.92 -34.47
N LYS A 350 -5.99 4.47 -35.23
CA LYS A 350 -5.73 4.99 -36.59
C LYS A 350 -4.77 6.18 -36.55
N ILE A 351 -4.99 7.14 -35.64
CA ILE A 351 -4.11 8.30 -35.46
C ILE A 351 -2.69 7.84 -35.09
N TYR A 352 -2.57 6.91 -34.13
CA TYR A 352 -1.26 6.38 -33.76
C TYR A 352 -0.53 5.70 -34.91
N ARG A 353 -1.22 4.93 -35.75
CA ARG A 353 -0.60 4.35 -36.96
C ARG A 353 -0.17 5.43 -37.95
N TYR A 354 -1.01 6.44 -38.16
CA TYR A 354 -0.71 7.57 -39.04
C TYR A 354 0.54 8.35 -38.57
N GLU A 355 0.67 8.56 -37.26
CA GLU A 355 1.83 9.20 -36.62
C GLU A 355 3.06 8.27 -36.51
N GLY A 356 3.04 7.09 -37.13
CA GLY A 356 4.19 6.18 -37.20
C GLY A 356 4.40 5.27 -35.98
N LEU A 357 3.44 5.16 -35.07
CA LEU A 357 3.53 4.24 -33.92
C LEU A 357 3.25 2.79 -34.37
N GLU A 358 4.22 2.13 -34.98
CA GLU A 358 4.04 0.76 -35.49
C GLU A 358 3.80 -0.29 -34.38
N SER A 359 3.12 -1.38 -34.75
CA SER A 359 2.93 -2.56 -33.89
C SER A 359 4.25 -3.07 -33.31
N TRP A 360 4.19 -3.59 -32.09
CA TRP A 360 5.35 -4.24 -31.49
C TRP A 360 5.71 -5.51 -32.27
N SER A 361 7.00 -5.76 -32.47
CA SER A 361 7.50 -7.02 -33.00
C SER A 361 8.82 -7.39 -32.29
N PRO A 362 9.19 -8.68 -32.24
CA PRO A 362 10.48 -9.09 -31.65
C PRO A 362 11.70 -8.46 -32.33
N LYS A 363 11.57 -8.02 -33.59
CA LYS A 363 12.61 -7.34 -34.36
C LYS A 363 12.77 -5.86 -33.99
N LYS A 364 11.81 -5.30 -33.22
CA LYS A 364 11.84 -3.91 -32.74
C LYS A 364 12.82 -3.82 -31.58
N ASN A 365 14.11 -3.75 -31.90
CA ASN A 365 15.16 -3.51 -30.91
C ASN A 365 14.92 -2.16 -30.24
N SER A 366 14.99 -2.10 -28.91
CA SER A 366 15.24 -0.84 -28.23
C SER A 366 16.58 -0.34 -28.77
N LYS A 367 16.60 0.84 -29.40
CA LYS A 367 17.88 1.51 -29.66
C LYS A 367 18.46 1.81 -28.28
N SER A 368 19.33 0.94 -27.76
CA SER A 368 20.18 1.28 -26.62
C SER A 368 20.94 2.52 -27.03
N GLY A 369 20.70 3.64 -26.33
CA GLY A 369 21.24 4.94 -26.68
C GLY A 369 22.75 4.85 -26.95
N LYS A 370 23.18 5.42 -28.08
CA LYS A 370 24.59 5.78 -28.29
C LYS A 370 24.96 6.95 -27.39
#